data_AF-A0A6I3TVX3-F1
#
_entry.id   AF-A0A6I3TVX3-F1
#
_cell.length_a   1.000
_cell.length_b   1.000
_cell.length_c   1.000
_cell.angle_alpha   90.00
_cell.angle_beta   90.00
_cell.angle_gamma   90.00
#
_symmetry.space_group_name_H-M   'P 1'
#
loop_
_entity.id
_entity.type
_entity.pdbx_description
1 polymer ?
#
loop_
_entity_poly.entity_id
_entity_poly.type
_entity_poly.pdbx_seq_one_letter_code
_entity_poly.pdbx_strand_id
1 'polypeptide(L)' 'ACNHALSKERSKVENIFAKVKTFKMISTTYRNHRKRFGLRMNLIAGIINHELGF' A
#
# COMPACT_ATOMS: atom_id res chain seq x y z
N ALA A 1 16.06 -19.92 12.73
CA ALA A 1 16.38 -19.37 11.38
C ALA A 1 15.13 -19.01 10.58
N CYS A 2 14.14 -19.90 10.41
CA CYS A 2 12.94 -19.65 9.60
C CYS A 2 12.11 -18.42 10.04
N ASN A 3 11.88 -18.25 11.35
CA ASN A 3 11.10 -17.14 11.90
C ASN A 3 11.74 -15.76 11.65
N HIS A 4 13.07 -15.68 11.57
CA HIS A 4 13.77 -14.42 11.36
C HIS A 4 13.64 -13.94 9.91
N ALA A 5 13.66 -14.87 8.94
CA ALA A 5 13.42 -14.55 7.53
C ALA A 5 11.97 -14.08 7.31
N LEU A 6 11.00 -14.80 7.87
CA LEU A 6 9.58 -14.44 7.81
C LEU A 6 9.29 -13.09 8.48
N SER A 7 9.92 -12.80 9.62
CA SER A 7 9.77 -11.51 10.28
C SER A 7 10.31 -10.37 9.42
N LYS A 8 11.43 -10.57 8.72
CA LYS A 8 12.00 -9.56 7.82
C LYS A 8 11.09 -9.25 6.63
N GLU A 9 10.41 -10.26 6.07
CA GLU A 9 9.41 -10.04 5.03
C GLU A 9 8.18 -9.31 5.56
N ARG A 10 7.65 -9.72 6.72
CA ARG A 10 6.49 -9.05 7.33
C ARG A 10 6.75 -7.57 7.59
N SER A 11 7.91 -7.22 8.12
CA SER A 11 8.25 -5.81 8.36
C SER A 11 8.25 -4.98 7.07
N LYS A 12 8.71 -5.53 5.93
CA LYS A 12 8.62 -4.83 4.64
C LYS A 12 7.17 -4.61 4.22
N VAL A 13 6.34 -5.65 4.31
CA VAL A 13 4.92 -5.60 3.93
C VAL A 13 4.15 -4.63 4.83
N GLU A 14 4.40 -4.64 6.13
CA GLU A 14 3.79 -3.72 7.10
C GLU A 14 4.17 -2.27 6.80
N ASN A 15 5.42 -2.01 6.44
CA ASN A 15 5.87 -0.66 6.09
C ASN A 15 5.18 -0.14 4.81
N ILE A 16 4.97 -1.01 3.82
CA ILE A 16 4.18 -0.71 2.62
C ILE A 16 2.73 -0.42 2.99
N PHE A 17 2.11 -1.26 3.83
CA PHE A 17 0.74 -1.08 4.27
C PHE A 17 0.53 0.20 5.08
N ALA A 18 1.52 0.60 5.90
CA ALA A 18 1.49 1.86 6.63
C ALA A 18 1.41 3.05 5.65
N LYS A 19 2.23 3.04 4.58
CA LYS A 19 2.16 4.06 3.52
C LYS A 19 0.81 4.06 2.81
N VAL A 20 0.28 2.90 2.43
CA VAL A 20 -1.03 2.80 1.77
C VAL A 20 -2.16 3.36 2.65
N LYS A 21 -2.10 3.13 3.97
CA LYS A 21 -3.11 3.63 4.91
C LYS A 21 -3.09 5.15 5.11
N THR A 22 -2.01 5.85 4.75
CA THR A 22 -1.97 7.32 4.80
C THR A 22 -2.94 7.98 3.81
N PHE A 23 -3.27 7.30 2.71
CA PHE A 23 -4.17 7.83 1.71
C PHE A 23 -5.60 7.89 2.26
N LYS A 24 -6.21 9.08 2.26
CA LYS A 24 -7.60 9.34 2.72
C LYS A 24 -8.64 8.41 2.08
N MET A 25 -8.33 7.91 0.89
CA MET A 25 -9.12 6.92 0.15
C MET A 25 -9.23 5.57 0.83
N ILE A 26 -8.20 5.16 1.57
CA ILE A 26 -8.15 3.91 2.35
C ILE A 26 -8.58 4.19 3.81
N SER A 27 -8.22 5.35 4.37
CA SER A 27 -8.43 5.66 5.80
C SER A 27 -9.79 6.25 6.15
N THR A 28 -10.60 6.68 5.19
CA THR A 28 -11.93 7.23 5.45
C THR A 28 -12.99 6.59 4.58
N THR A 29 -14.26 6.65 5.02
CA THR A 29 -15.40 6.10 4.27
C THR A 29 -15.50 6.74 2.90
N TYR A 30 -15.15 5.96 1.88
CA TYR A 30 -15.00 6.47 0.53
C TYR A 30 -16.34 6.44 -0.22
N ARG A 31 -16.93 7.61 -0.44
CA ARG A 31 -18.17 7.75 -1.23
C ARG A 31 -17.81 7.91 -2.72
N ASN A 32 -18.51 7.17 -3.60
CA ASN A 32 -18.37 7.15 -5.07
C ASN A 32 -17.27 6.24 -5.68
N HIS A 33 -17.20 4.99 -5.21
CA HIS A 33 -16.15 3.99 -5.49
C HIS A 33 -16.02 3.50 -6.95
N ARG A 34 -17.06 3.49 -7.79
CA ARG A 34 -17.05 2.60 -8.97
C ARG A 34 -16.31 3.11 -10.21
N LYS A 35 -16.31 4.41 -10.50
CA LYS A 35 -15.84 4.88 -11.83
C LYS A 35 -14.31 4.99 -11.99
N ARG A 36 -13.55 5.21 -10.91
CA ARG A 36 -12.10 5.52 -10.98
C ARG A 36 -11.25 4.83 -9.92
N PHE A 37 -11.78 3.84 -9.21
CA PHE A 37 -11.04 3.17 -8.15
C PHE A 37 -9.78 2.47 -8.66
N GLY A 38 -9.88 1.70 -9.75
CA GLY A 38 -8.71 1.03 -10.34
C GLY A 38 -7.60 2.01 -10.74
N LEU A 39 -7.95 3.12 -11.42
CA LEU A 39 -6.98 4.14 -11.82
C LEU A 39 -6.28 4.78 -10.62
N ARG A 40 -7.04 5.09 -9.57
CA ARG A 40 -6.52 5.69 -8.33
C ARG A 40 -5.62 4.72 -7.56
N MET A 41 -5.99 3.43 -7.49
CA MET A 41 -5.17 2.40 -6.87
C MET A 41 -3.89 2.14 -7.65
N ASN A 42 -3.94 2.12 -8.99
CA ASN A 42 -2.75 2.02 -9.83
C ASN A 42 -1.80 3.20 -9.62
N LEU A 43 -2.33 4.42 -9.49
CA LEU A 43 -1.49 5.59 -9.20
C LEU A 43 -0.82 5.48 -7.83
N ILE A 44 -1.55 5.09 -6.79
CA ILE A 44 -1.00 4.90 -5.44
C ILE A 44 0.09 3.80 -5.46
N ALA A 45 -0.17 2.68 -6.14
CA ALA A 45 0.82 1.61 -6.30
C ALA A 45 2.07 2.10 -7.04
N GLY A 46 1.91 2.88 -8.11
CA GLY A 46 3.03 3.48 -8.85
C GLY A 46 3.89 4.40 -8.00
N ILE A 47 3.28 5.27 -7.19
CA ILE A 47 4.00 6.17 -6.27
C ILE A 47 4.78 5.36 -5.24
N ILE A 48 4.15 4.36 -4.61
CA ILE A 48 4.79 3.53 -3.59
C ILE A 48 5.93 2.70 -4.18
N ASN A 49 5.75 2.14 -5.38
CA ASN A 49 6.79 1.39 -6.07
C ASN A 49 7.98 2.28 -6.43
N HIS A 50 7.73 3.51 -6.91
CA HIS A 50 8.78 4.48 -7.21
C HIS A 50 9.57 4.88 -5.96
N GLU A 51 8.89 5.13 -4.83
CA GLU A 51 9.57 5.44 -3.55
C GLU A 51 10.38 4.28 -2.99
N LEU A 52 10.00 3.04 -3.30
CA LEU A 52 10.68 1.83 -2.83
C LEU A 52 11.78 1.36 -3.80
N GLY A 53 11.91 1.99 -4.97
CA GLY A 53 12.90 1.64 -5.99
C GLY A 53 12.67 0.27 -6.62
N PHE A 54 11.41 -0.18 -6.71
CA PHE A 54 11.01 -1.37 -7.45
C PHE A 54 11.07 -1.16 -8.96
#